data_AF-A0A1B7XPQ9-F1
#
_entry.id   AF-A0A1B7XPQ9-F1
#
_cell.length_a   1.000
_cell.length_b   1.000
_cell.length_c   1.000
_cell.angle_alpha   90.00
_cell.angle_beta   90.00
_cell.angle_gamma   90.00
#
_symmetry.space_group_name_H-M   'P 1'
#
loop_
_entity.id
_entity.type
_entity.pdbx_description
1 polymer ?
#
loop_
_entity_poly.entity_id
_entity_poly.type
_entity_poly.pdbx_seq_one_letter_code
_entity_poly.pdbx_strand_id
1 'polypeptide(L)'
;MGRICTAQNFPYILAAVFAVFFGLMGINPVSREVWIAEVIPVAAIFILLCITFPFFRFSNVSYGLMAVWLFWHTIGGHYTFAGVPFEWVTDLFGFERNHFDRIGHYSVGFYAYPIAELFVRRKLAGPIVTTLFALFAIMSVAAAYEIIEWQYAVVEGGQAGIEFLGSQGDIWDAQKDMFADTLGAITTLILFWVFGKRWGSHG
;
A
#
# COMPACT_ATOMS: atom_id res chain seq x y z
N MET A 1 -20.00 15.25 -25.16
CA MET A 1 -20.18 13.79 -24.96
C MET A 1 -18.88 13.04 -24.58
N GLY A 2 -17.77 13.72 -24.22
CA GLY A 2 -16.46 13.07 -24.00
C GLY A 2 -15.97 12.90 -22.54
N ARG A 3 -16.70 13.40 -21.52
CA ARG A 3 -16.25 13.32 -20.10
C ARG A 3 -16.76 12.09 -19.33
N ILE A 4 -17.65 11.28 -19.92
CA ILE A 4 -18.32 10.17 -19.21
C ILE A 4 -17.56 8.83 -19.41
N CYS A 5 -16.88 8.62 -20.55
CA CYS A 5 -16.21 7.35 -20.84
C CYS A 5 -14.89 7.14 -20.07
N THR A 6 -14.14 8.21 -19.78
CA THR A 6 -12.84 8.07 -19.09
C THR A 6 -12.99 7.65 -17.64
N ALA A 7 -14.01 8.16 -16.94
CA ALA A 7 -14.29 7.77 -15.55
C ALA A 7 -14.73 6.30 -15.42
N GLN A 8 -15.45 5.76 -16.40
CA GLN A 8 -15.83 4.34 -16.39
C GLN A 8 -14.68 3.40 -16.78
N ASN A 9 -13.68 3.90 -17.51
CA ASN A 9 -12.55 3.08 -17.94
C ASN A 9 -11.33 3.16 -17.01
N PHE A 10 -11.29 4.12 -16.09
CA PHE A 10 -10.18 4.38 -15.18
C PHE A 10 -9.55 3.13 -14.53
N PRO A 11 -10.29 2.24 -13.84
CA PRO A 11 -9.67 1.09 -13.18
C PRO A 11 -9.07 0.09 -14.16
N TYR A 12 -9.64 -0.07 -15.36
CA TYR A 12 -9.07 -0.94 -16.39
C TYR A 12 -7.77 -0.38 -16.94
N ILE A 13 -7.74 0.93 -17.22
CA ILE A 13 -6.52 1.62 -17.67
C ILE A 13 -5.45 1.52 -16.59
N LEU A 14 -5.80 1.79 -15.33
CA LEU A 14 -4.87 1.73 -14.21
C LEU A 14 -4.31 0.32 -14.01
N ALA A 15 -5.15 -0.71 -14.09
CA ALA A 15 -4.72 -2.11 -14.00
C ALA A 15 -3.78 -2.50 -15.15
N ALA A 16 -4.08 -2.08 -16.38
CA ALA A 16 -3.21 -2.35 -17.53
C ALA A 16 -1.86 -1.64 -17.40
N VAL A 17 -1.85 -0.36 -17.00
CA VAL A 17 -0.62 0.41 -16.75
C VAL A 17 0.20 -0.25 -15.65
N PHE A 18 -0.44 -0.66 -14.55
CA PHE A 18 0.24 -1.35 -13.46
C PHE A 18 0.81 -2.70 -13.90
N ALA A 19 0.07 -3.50 -14.66
CA ALA A 19 0.56 -4.79 -15.14
C ALA A 19 1.80 -4.66 -16.06
N VAL A 20 1.80 -3.66 -16.95
CA VAL A 20 2.98 -3.35 -17.77
C VAL A 20 4.15 -2.88 -16.91
N PHE A 21 3.88 -1.96 -15.98
CA PHE A 21 4.90 -1.44 -15.05
C PHE A 21 5.54 -2.55 -14.19
N PHE A 22 4.70 -3.41 -13.61
CA PHE A 22 5.13 -4.57 -12.82
C PHE A 22 6.01 -5.52 -13.64
N GLY A 23 5.62 -5.80 -14.88
CA GLY A 23 6.41 -6.62 -15.80
C GLY A 23 7.77 -5.99 -16.13
N LEU A 24 7.83 -4.67 -16.34
CA LEU A 24 9.07 -3.94 -16.60
C LEU A 24 10.00 -3.94 -15.38
N MET A 25 9.47 -3.71 -14.18
CA MET A 25 10.25 -3.78 -12.94
C MET A 25 10.73 -5.21 -12.62
N GLY A 26 10.08 -6.24 -13.16
CA GLY A 26 10.57 -7.62 -13.06
C GLY A 26 11.79 -7.93 -13.94
N ILE A 27 12.20 -7.02 -14.83
CA ILE A 27 13.37 -7.20 -15.69
C ILE A 27 14.61 -6.75 -14.94
N ASN A 28 15.52 -7.70 -14.67
CA ASN A 28 16.80 -7.46 -13.99
C ASN A 28 16.69 -6.65 -12.68
N PRO A 29 15.88 -7.11 -11.68
CA PRO A 29 15.91 -6.49 -10.36
C PRO A 29 17.29 -6.66 -9.71
N VAL A 30 17.65 -5.76 -8.80
CA VAL A 30 18.94 -5.73 -8.09
C VAL A 30 19.21 -7.05 -7.38
N SER A 31 18.19 -7.59 -6.70
CA SER A 31 18.21 -8.92 -6.09
C SER A 31 16.96 -9.70 -6.47
N ARG A 32 17.13 -10.88 -7.09
CA ARG A 32 16.00 -11.74 -7.48
C ARG A 32 15.28 -12.34 -6.26
N GLU A 33 16.03 -12.63 -5.20
CA GLU A 33 15.48 -13.23 -3.98
C GLU A 33 14.61 -12.22 -3.24
N VAL A 34 15.12 -11.01 -3.02
CA VAL A 34 14.36 -9.90 -2.42
C VAL A 34 13.19 -9.52 -3.32
N TRP A 35 13.39 -9.39 -4.64
CA TRP A 35 12.29 -9.12 -5.57
C TRP A 35 11.13 -10.10 -5.40
N ILE A 36 11.40 -11.41 -5.31
CA ILE A 36 10.34 -12.41 -5.12
C ILE A 36 9.61 -12.19 -3.79
N ALA A 37 10.34 -11.96 -2.70
CA ALA A 37 9.73 -11.73 -1.39
C ALA A 37 8.79 -10.51 -1.41
N GLU A 38 9.23 -9.41 -2.00
CA GLU A 38 8.51 -8.13 -2.05
C GLU A 38 7.31 -8.15 -3.01
N VAL A 39 7.42 -8.85 -4.15
CA VAL A 39 6.33 -8.83 -5.14
C VAL A 39 5.20 -9.83 -4.87
N ILE A 40 5.42 -10.82 -4.02
CA ILE A 40 4.36 -11.74 -3.58
C ILE A 40 3.15 -10.98 -2.99
N PRO A 41 3.31 -10.11 -1.96
CA PRO A 41 2.17 -9.36 -1.42
C PRO A 41 1.55 -8.41 -2.45
N VAL A 42 2.35 -7.75 -3.28
CA VAL A 42 1.87 -6.88 -4.37
C VAL A 42 0.99 -7.64 -5.35
N ALA A 43 1.48 -8.78 -5.85
CA ALA A 43 0.76 -9.63 -6.79
C ALA A 43 -0.52 -10.19 -6.16
N ALA A 44 -0.47 -10.61 -4.89
CA ALA A 44 -1.63 -11.09 -4.16
C ALA A 44 -2.74 -10.03 -4.07
N ILE A 45 -2.41 -8.79 -3.71
CA ILE A 45 -3.36 -7.68 -3.65
C ILE A 45 -3.90 -7.33 -5.04
N PHE A 46 -3.04 -7.25 -6.06
CA PHE A 46 -3.48 -6.96 -7.42
C PHE A 46 -4.46 -8.03 -7.95
N ILE A 47 -4.14 -9.31 -7.77
CA ILE A 47 -5.01 -10.43 -8.16
C ILE A 47 -6.33 -10.38 -7.39
N LEU A 48 -6.29 -10.11 -6.07
CA LEU A 48 -7.48 -9.97 -5.25
C LEU A 48 -8.40 -8.85 -5.78
N LEU A 49 -7.83 -7.70 -6.17
CA LEU A 49 -8.58 -6.60 -6.77
C LEU A 49 -9.21 -7.00 -8.10
N CYS A 50 -8.50 -7.74 -8.96
CA CYS A 50 -9.05 -8.26 -10.22
C CYS A 50 -10.20 -9.26 -9.99
N ILE A 51 -10.05 -10.19 -9.06
CA ILE A 51 -11.06 -11.21 -8.74
C ILE A 51 -12.30 -10.56 -8.12
N THR A 52 -12.12 -9.57 -7.24
CA THR A 52 -13.23 -8.93 -6.51
C THR A 52 -13.95 -7.85 -7.34
N PHE A 53 -13.33 -7.34 -8.39
CA PHE A 53 -13.87 -6.31 -9.29
C PHE A 53 -15.32 -6.55 -9.76
N PRO A 54 -15.70 -7.74 -10.28
CA PRO A 54 -17.09 -7.98 -10.71
C PRO A 54 -18.10 -8.02 -9.54
N PHE A 55 -17.66 -8.32 -8.31
CA PHE A 55 -18.54 -8.43 -7.13
C PHE A 55 -18.71 -7.11 -6.40
N PHE A 56 -17.67 -6.29 -6.35
CA PHE A 56 -17.71 -4.96 -5.77
C PHE A 56 -16.69 -4.05 -6.45
N ARG A 57 -17.20 -3.17 -7.31
CA ARG A 57 -16.39 -2.16 -7.97
C ARG A 57 -16.23 -0.93 -7.06
N PHE A 58 -15.01 -0.70 -6.58
CA PHE A 58 -14.65 0.49 -5.81
C PHE A 58 -14.74 1.78 -6.64
N SER A 59 -14.73 2.93 -5.98
CA SER A 59 -14.62 4.24 -6.64
C SER A 59 -13.26 4.42 -7.31
N ASN A 60 -13.17 5.33 -8.29
CA ASN A 60 -11.89 5.67 -8.92
C ASN A 60 -10.89 6.25 -7.91
N VAL A 61 -11.36 6.95 -6.87
CA VAL A 61 -10.52 7.45 -5.78
C VAL A 61 -9.89 6.28 -5.04
N SER A 62 -10.68 5.29 -4.64
CA SER A 62 -10.18 4.07 -3.99
C SER A 62 -9.17 3.32 -4.85
N TYR A 63 -9.44 3.11 -6.14
CA TYR A 63 -8.47 2.45 -7.03
C TYR A 63 -7.19 3.27 -7.18
N GLY A 64 -7.29 4.60 -7.29
CA GLY A 64 -6.12 5.48 -7.35
C GLY A 64 -5.28 5.41 -6.08
N LEU A 65 -5.92 5.46 -4.91
CA LEU A 65 -5.28 5.35 -3.60
C LEU A 65 -4.57 4.00 -3.41
N MET A 66 -5.26 2.88 -3.68
CA MET A 66 -4.68 1.54 -3.57
C MET A 66 -3.50 1.33 -4.54
N ALA A 67 -3.57 1.93 -5.72
CA ALA A 67 -2.50 1.82 -6.71
C ALA A 67 -1.21 2.52 -6.26
N VAL A 68 -1.26 3.58 -5.43
CA VAL A 68 -0.04 4.24 -4.94
C VAL A 68 0.91 3.22 -4.32
N TRP A 69 0.42 2.41 -3.38
CA TRP A 69 1.23 1.38 -2.74
C TRP A 69 1.71 0.32 -3.75
N LEU A 70 0.84 -0.14 -4.65
CA LEU A 70 1.22 -1.13 -5.66
C LEU A 70 2.42 -0.67 -6.51
N PHE A 71 2.38 0.57 -7.02
CA PHE A 71 3.50 1.12 -7.80
C PHE A 71 4.73 1.36 -6.91
N TRP A 72 4.54 1.99 -5.75
CA TRP A 72 5.63 2.38 -4.85
C TRP A 72 6.42 1.18 -4.34
N HIS A 73 5.71 0.16 -3.83
CA HIS A 73 6.31 -1.05 -3.28
C HIS A 73 7.00 -1.89 -4.38
N THR A 74 6.46 -1.90 -5.60
CA THR A 74 7.13 -2.55 -6.75
C THR A 74 8.46 -1.86 -7.10
N ILE A 75 8.59 -0.54 -6.95
CA ILE A 75 9.87 0.16 -7.13
C ILE A 75 10.87 -0.27 -6.05
N GLY A 76 10.41 -0.32 -4.79
CA GLY A 76 11.22 -0.79 -3.66
C GLY A 76 11.77 -2.19 -3.89
N GLY A 77 10.91 -3.14 -4.30
CA GLY A 77 11.34 -4.49 -4.63
C GLY A 77 12.36 -4.56 -5.78
N HIS A 78 12.25 -3.71 -6.80
CA HIS A 78 13.18 -3.74 -7.94
C HIS A 78 14.61 -3.36 -7.52
N TYR A 79 14.74 -2.30 -6.72
CA TYR A 79 16.04 -1.75 -6.32
C TYR A 79 16.57 -2.32 -5.01
N THR A 80 15.77 -3.10 -4.29
CA THR A 80 15.81 -3.27 -2.82
C THR A 80 15.48 -1.94 -2.12
N PHE A 81 14.64 -1.95 -1.08
CA PHE A 81 14.10 -0.72 -0.49
C PHE A 81 15.18 0.28 -0.06
N ALA A 82 16.29 -0.21 0.48
CA ALA A 82 17.45 0.59 0.85
C ALA A 82 18.23 1.14 -0.38
N GLY A 83 18.17 0.45 -1.52
CA GLY A 83 18.89 0.77 -2.75
C GLY A 83 18.14 1.67 -3.74
N VAL A 84 16.91 2.08 -3.43
CA VAL A 84 16.18 3.06 -4.26
C VAL A 84 16.90 4.42 -4.19
N PRO A 85 17.18 5.09 -5.33
CA PRO A 85 17.87 6.38 -5.36
C PRO A 85 17.00 7.50 -4.75
N PHE A 86 17.03 7.60 -3.43
CA PHE A 86 16.18 8.45 -2.61
C PHE A 86 16.99 9.29 -1.60
N GLU A 87 18.31 9.33 -1.78
CA GLU A 87 19.27 10.00 -0.90
C GLU A 87 19.03 11.50 -0.84
N TRP A 88 18.46 12.11 -1.88
CA TRP A 88 18.12 13.54 -1.87
C TRP A 88 17.15 13.91 -0.73
N VAL A 89 16.27 13.01 -0.29
CA VAL A 89 15.41 13.22 0.90
C VAL A 89 16.23 13.00 2.17
N THR A 90 17.00 11.92 2.20
CA THR A 90 17.89 11.58 3.32
C THR A 90 18.81 12.76 3.65
N ASP A 91 19.48 13.33 2.65
CA ASP A 91 20.40 14.46 2.76
C ASP A 91 19.69 15.75 3.16
N LEU A 92 18.50 16.02 2.59
CA LEU A 92 17.74 17.23 2.88
C LEU A 92 17.34 17.32 4.36
N PHE A 93 17.02 16.18 4.99
CA PHE A 93 16.58 16.11 6.38
C PHE A 93 17.65 15.58 7.34
N GLY A 94 18.83 15.21 6.83
CA GLY A 94 19.93 14.66 7.63
C GLY A 94 19.60 13.29 8.25
N PHE A 95 18.84 12.45 7.56
CA PHE A 95 18.50 11.12 8.04
C PHE A 95 19.69 10.14 7.91
N GLU A 96 19.74 9.16 8.81
CA GLU A 96 20.79 8.12 8.81
C GLU A 96 20.46 6.95 7.88
N ARG A 97 19.18 6.78 7.50
CA ARG A 97 18.68 5.71 6.62
C ARG A 97 17.87 6.25 5.45
N ASN A 98 17.76 5.44 4.40
CA ASN A 98 16.84 5.66 3.29
C ASN A 98 15.40 5.41 3.76
N HIS A 99 14.54 6.43 3.65
CA HIS A 99 13.15 6.40 4.11
C HIS A 99 12.13 6.07 3.00
N PHE A 100 12.58 5.57 1.84
CA PHE A 100 11.69 5.18 0.76
C PHE A 100 10.62 4.18 1.21
N ASP A 101 11.03 3.22 2.03
CA ASP A 101 10.16 2.20 2.62
C ASP A 101 9.09 2.78 3.55
N ARG A 102 9.47 3.73 4.42
CA ARG A 102 8.55 4.45 5.31
C ARG A 102 7.39 5.11 4.56
N ILE A 103 7.65 5.60 3.34
CA ILE A 103 6.60 6.16 2.46
C ILE A 103 5.69 5.05 1.92
N GLY A 104 6.26 3.88 1.63
CA GLY A 104 5.54 2.65 1.35
C GLY A 104 4.54 2.32 2.46
N HIS A 105 5.00 2.24 3.71
CA HIS A 105 4.14 2.03 4.89
C HIS A 105 3.05 3.09 5.03
N TYR A 106 3.40 4.37 4.89
CA TYR A 106 2.36 5.43 4.88
C TYR A 106 1.30 5.20 3.78
N SER A 107 1.69 4.71 2.61
CA SER A 107 0.76 4.43 1.50
C SER A 107 -0.09 3.16 1.70
N VAL A 108 0.34 2.19 2.51
CA VAL A 108 -0.52 1.05 2.94
C VAL A 108 -1.75 1.60 3.66
N GLY A 109 -1.57 2.65 4.47
CA GLY A 109 -2.66 3.36 5.13
C GLY A 109 -3.75 3.85 4.19
N PHE A 110 -3.46 4.04 2.90
CA PHE A 110 -4.46 4.47 1.93
C PHE A 110 -5.58 3.45 1.69
N TYR A 111 -5.35 2.18 2.05
CA TYR A 111 -6.36 1.13 2.02
C TYR A 111 -7.47 1.32 3.06
N ALA A 112 -7.31 2.22 4.05
CA ALA A 112 -8.40 2.56 4.97
C ALA A 112 -9.60 3.18 4.22
N TYR A 113 -9.35 3.95 3.16
CA TYR A 113 -10.40 4.56 2.34
C TYR A 113 -11.32 3.52 1.66
N PRO A 114 -10.82 2.55 0.85
CA PRO A 114 -11.66 1.52 0.26
C PRO A 114 -12.34 0.64 1.31
N ILE A 115 -11.70 0.34 2.44
CA ILE A 115 -12.35 -0.41 3.53
C ILE A 115 -13.57 0.37 4.05
N ALA A 116 -13.42 1.67 4.32
CA ALA A 116 -14.54 2.52 4.71
C ALA A 116 -15.61 2.62 3.60
N GLU A 117 -15.20 2.73 2.33
CA GLU A 117 -16.11 2.75 1.18
C GLU A 117 -16.97 1.47 1.12
N LEU A 118 -16.34 0.30 1.31
CA LEU A 118 -17.03 -0.98 1.31
C LEU A 118 -18.11 -1.02 2.39
N PHE A 119 -17.75 -0.64 3.62
CA PHE A 119 -18.67 -0.63 4.77
C PHE A 119 -19.86 0.31 4.55
N VAL A 120 -19.60 1.52 4.03
CA VAL A 120 -20.64 2.52 3.75
C VAL A 120 -21.58 2.04 2.64
N ARG A 121 -21.04 1.59 1.50
CA ARG A 121 -21.84 1.19 0.34
C ARG A 121 -22.60 -0.11 0.57
N ARG A 122 -22.10 -1.00 1.43
CA ARG A 122 -22.78 -2.23 1.86
C ARG A 122 -23.64 -2.05 3.12
N LYS A 123 -23.66 -0.85 3.72
CA LYS A 123 -24.42 -0.52 4.94
C LYS A 123 -24.12 -1.45 6.12
N LEU A 124 -22.85 -1.80 6.33
CA LEU A 124 -22.44 -2.83 7.30
C LEU A 124 -22.45 -2.35 8.76
N ALA A 125 -22.19 -1.06 9.03
CA ALA A 125 -22.12 -0.52 10.39
C ALA A 125 -22.27 0.99 10.39
N GLY A 126 -22.53 1.68 11.51
CA GLY A 126 -22.55 3.15 11.52
C GLY A 126 -21.20 3.81 11.16
N PRO A 127 -21.17 5.14 10.97
CA PRO A 127 -19.96 5.85 10.53
C PRO A 127 -18.79 5.77 11.51
N ILE A 128 -19.07 5.79 12.82
CA ILE A 128 -18.03 5.63 13.86
C ILE A 128 -17.38 4.26 13.76
N VAL A 129 -18.19 3.19 13.74
CA VAL A 129 -17.71 1.81 13.66
C VAL A 129 -16.95 1.57 12.35
N THR A 130 -17.45 2.09 11.24
CA THR A 130 -16.75 2.00 9.95
C THR A 130 -15.36 2.63 10.00
N THR A 131 -15.24 3.82 10.59
CA THR A 131 -13.97 4.54 10.69
C THR A 131 -12.97 3.80 11.57
N LEU A 132 -13.41 3.37 12.75
CA LEU A 132 -12.57 2.61 13.67
C LEU A 132 -12.18 1.25 13.08
N PHE A 133 -13.10 0.57 12.42
CA PHE A 133 -12.82 -0.71 11.77
C PHE A 133 -11.76 -0.55 10.68
N ALA A 134 -11.90 0.44 9.81
CA ALA A 134 -10.91 0.70 8.76
C ALA A 134 -9.53 1.05 9.33
N LEU A 135 -9.48 1.88 10.37
CA LEU A 135 -8.22 2.21 11.06
C LEU A 135 -7.57 0.97 11.68
N PHE A 136 -8.33 0.22 12.48
CA PHE A 136 -7.82 -0.98 13.14
C PHE A 136 -7.46 -2.09 12.16
N ALA A 137 -8.15 -2.20 11.03
CA ALA A 137 -7.79 -3.12 9.96
C ALA A 137 -6.39 -2.83 9.41
N ILE A 138 -6.08 -1.55 9.13
CA ILE A 138 -4.72 -1.17 8.71
C ILE A 138 -3.70 -1.45 9.82
N MET A 139 -3.96 -1.03 11.05
CA MET A 139 -3.05 -1.31 12.17
C MET A 139 -2.80 -2.81 12.37
N SER A 140 -3.82 -3.64 12.17
CA SER A 140 -3.70 -5.11 12.25
C SER A 140 -2.85 -5.67 11.12
N VAL A 141 -3.03 -5.15 9.89
CA VAL A 141 -2.22 -5.54 8.72
C VAL A 141 -0.76 -5.16 8.94
N ALA A 142 -0.49 -3.93 9.38
CA ALA A 142 0.86 -3.44 9.67
C ALA A 142 1.55 -4.34 10.71
N ALA A 143 0.91 -4.55 11.87
CA ALA A 143 1.45 -5.43 12.91
C ALA A 143 1.68 -6.87 12.43
N ALA A 144 0.78 -7.41 11.60
CA ALA A 144 0.96 -8.75 11.04
C ALA A 144 2.12 -8.82 10.04
N TYR A 145 2.33 -7.77 9.24
CA TYR A 145 3.40 -7.72 8.24
C TYR A 145 4.77 -7.61 8.90
N GLU A 146 4.92 -6.75 9.92
CA GLU A 146 6.16 -6.65 10.71
C GLU A 146 6.56 -7.99 11.36
N ILE A 147 5.56 -8.77 11.80
CA ILE A 147 5.81 -10.12 12.33
C ILE A 147 6.32 -11.03 11.21
N ILE A 148 5.77 -10.93 9.99
CA ILE A 148 6.22 -11.72 8.84
C ILE A 148 7.67 -11.36 8.47
N GLU A 149 8.01 -10.07 8.40
CA GLU A 149 9.37 -9.60 8.09
C GLU A 149 10.37 -10.06 9.12
N TRP A 150 10.05 -9.91 10.41
CA TRP A 150 10.88 -10.42 11.48
C TRP A 150 11.11 -11.93 11.36
N GLN A 151 10.04 -12.71 11.13
CA GLN A 151 10.16 -14.16 10.98
C GLN A 151 10.94 -14.55 9.72
N TYR A 152 10.75 -13.84 8.61
CA TYR A 152 11.49 -14.06 7.38
C TYR A 152 12.99 -13.85 7.60
N ALA A 153 13.38 -12.74 8.24
CA ALA A 153 14.77 -12.43 8.55
C ALA A 153 15.42 -13.48 9.46
N VAL A 154 14.68 -14.02 10.44
CA VAL A 154 15.17 -15.09 11.32
C VAL A 154 15.37 -16.42 10.58
N VAL A 155 14.45 -16.78 9.68
CA VAL A 155 14.47 -18.07 8.96
C VAL A 155 15.47 -18.08 7.81
N GLU A 156 15.53 -16.99 7.04
CA GLU A 156 16.47 -16.87 5.92
C GLU A 156 17.90 -16.60 6.44
N GLY A 157 18.06 -15.70 7.42
CA GLY A 157 19.31 -15.47 8.16
C GLY A 157 20.49 -14.92 7.35
N GLY A 158 20.30 -14.67 6.07
CA GLY A 158 21.26 -14.17 5.10
C GLY A 158 21.04 -12.70 4.77
N GLN A 159 21.71 -12.25 3.70
CA GLN A 159 21.63 -10.85 3.25
C GLN A 159 20.22 -10.50 2.75
N ALA A 160 19.52 -11.44 2.11
CA ALA A 160 18.18 -11.19 1.59
C ALA A 160 17.16 -10.95 2.72
N GLY A 161 17.30 -11.62 3.86
CA GLY A 161 16.46 -11.43 5.04
C GLY A 161 16.72 -10.11 5.75
N ILE A 162 17.98 -9.64 5.80
CA ILE A 162 18.31 -8.31 6.32
C ILE A 162 17.78 -7.22 5.40
N GLU A 163 17.89 -7.42 4.08
CA GLU A 163 17.37 -6.48 3.07
C GLU A 163 15.83 -6.42 3.08
N PHE A 164 15.16 -7.57 3.16
CA PHE A 164 13.69 -7.66 3.26
C PHE A 164 13.16 -7.10 4.58
N LEU A 165 13.87 -7.31 5.70
CA LEU A 165 13.52 -6.66 6.97
C LEU A 165 13.61 -5.13 6.88
N GLY A 166 14.37 -4.59 5.94
CA GLY A 166 14.37 -3.16 5.66
C GLY A 166 14.99 -2.25 6.72
N SER A 167 15.35 -2.74 7.92
CA SER A 167 15.71 -1.91 9.09
C SER A 167 16.85 -0.91 8.89
N GLN A 168 17.84 -1.24 8.06
CA GLN A 168 19.05 -0.40 7.88
C GLN A 168 19.73 -0.04 9.21
N GLY A 169 19.62 -0.90 10.24
CA GLY A 169 20.17 -0.67 11.57
C GLY A 169 19.28 0.14 12.54
N ASP A 170 18.09 0.56 12.11
CA ASP A 170 17.12 1.22 12.98
C ASP A 170 16.41 0.20 13.88
N ILE A 171 16.74 0.21 15.17
CA ILE A 171 16.15 -0.71 16.15
C ILE A 171 14.64 -0.48 16.38
N TRP A 172 14.12 0.67 15.93
CA TRP A 172 12.72 1.07 16.08
C TRP A 172 11.95 1.02 14.76
N ASP A 173 12.51 0.37 13.72
CA ASP A 173 11.94 0.40 12.37
C ASP A 173 10.48 -0.05 12.36
N ALA A 174 10.22 -1.26 12.82
CA ALA A 174 8.87 -1.84 12.89
C ALA A 174 7.85 -0.94 13.61
N GLN A 175 8.24 -0.30 14.72
CA GLN A 175 7.32 0.59 15.45
C GLN A 175 7.02 1.87 14.65
N LYS A 176 8.04 2.42 13.97
CA LYS A 176 7.88 3.61 13.13
C LYS A 176 7.11 3.28 11.84
N ASP A 177 7.18 2.05 11.35
CA ASP A 177 6.48 1.59 10.14
C ASP A 177 5.00 1.45 10.45
N MET A 178 4.65 0.68 11.48
CA MET A 178 3.28 0.63 11.99
C MET A 178 2.70 2.01 12.30
N PHE A 179 3.52 2.95 12.78
CA PHE A 179 3.09 4.33 13.01
C PHE A 179 2.82 5.07 11.68
N ALA A 180 3.68 4.91 10.67
CA ALA A 180 3.48 5.45 9.34
C ALA A 180 2.21 4.91 8.67
N ASP A 181 1.99 3.59 8.71
CA ASP A 181 0.75 2.94 8.28
C ASP A 181 -0.49 3.58 8.92
N THR A 182 -0.43 3.76 10.24
CA THR A 182 -1.50 4.35 11.05
C THR A 182 -1.78 5.80 10.64
N LEU A 183 -0.75 6.61 10.43
CA LEU A 183 -0.91 7.99 9.99
C LEU A 183 -1.51 8.07 8.57
N GLY A 184 -1.09 7.21 7.66
CA GLY A 184 -1.68 7.10 6.32
C GLY A 184 -3.16 6.74 6.35
N ALA A 185 -3.55 5.83 7.25
CA ALA A 185 -4.94 5.47 7.49
C ALA A 185 -5.75 6.64 8.03
N ILE A 186 -5.24 7.37 9.03
CA ILE A 186 -5.90 8.56 9.58
C ILE A 186 -6.10 9.61 8.48
N THR A 187 -5.06 9.90 7.68
CA THR A 187 -5.14 10.89 6.60
C THR A 187 -6.21 10.52 5.57
N THR A 188 -6.26 9.27 5.15
CA THR A 188 -7.25 8.85 4.13
C THR A 188 -8.65 8.66 4.70
N LEU A 189 -8.80 8.37 5.98
CA LEU A 189 -10.11 8.41 6.64
C LEU A 189 -10.62 9.85 6.77
N ILE A 190 -9.77 10.83 7.09
CA ILE A 190 -10.16 12.24 7.04
C ILE A 190 -10.62 12.62 5.63
N LEU A 191 -9.88 12.20 4.59
CA LEU A 191 -10.28 12.40 3.20
C LEU A 191 -11.64 11.76 2.90
N PHE A 192 -11.88 10.54 3.39
CA PHE A 192 -13.15 9.83 3.25
C PHE A 192 -14.30 10.59 3.92
N TRP A 193 -14.09 11.17 5.10
CA TRP A 193 -15.10 11.97 5.79
C TRP A 193 -15.44 13.27 5.06
N VAL A 194 -14.45 13.92 4.44
CA VAL A 194 -14.64 15.19 3.75
C VAL A 194 -15.27 15.01 2.36
N PHE A 195 -14.81 14.01 1.60
CA PHE A 195 -15.17 13.85 0.17
C PHE A 195 -15.89 12.54 -0.16
N GLY A 196 -15.89 11.56 0.74
CA GLY A 196 -16.59 10.29 0.55
C GLY A 196 -18.10 10.49 0.50
N LYS A 197 -18.78 9.61 -0.24
CA LYS A 197 -20.25 9.62 -0.30
C LYS A 197 -20.80 9.41 1.12
N ARG A 198 -21.55 10.40 1.60
CA ARG A 198 -22.09 10.42 2.96
C ARG A 198 -23.04 9.26 3.20
N TRP A 199 -23.09 8.80 4.44
CA TRP A 199 -24.07 7.82 4.91
C TRP A 199 -25.48 8.25 4.48
N GLY A 200 -26.19 7.40 3.73
CA GLY A 200 -27.57 7.68 3.31
C GLY A 200 -27.76 8.55 2.07
N SER A 201 -26.70 8.96 1.35
CA SER A 201 -26.88 9.58 0.02
C SER A 201 -27.38 8.51 -0.96
N HIS A 202 -28.66 8.58 -1.31
CA HIS A 202 -29.27 7.72 -2.32
C HIS A 202 -28.73 8.17 -3.69
N GLY A 203 -27.97 7.31 -4.35
CA GLY A 203 -27.51 7.50 -5.71
C GLY A 203 -27.44 6.16 -6.41
#